data_AF-A0A532V8X2-F1
#
_entry.id   AF-A0A532V8X2-F1
#
_cell.length_a   1.000
_cell.length_b   1.000
_cell.length_c   1.000
_cell.angle_alpha   90.00
_cell.angle_beta   90.00
_cell.angle_gamma   90.00
#
_symmetry.space_group_name_H-M   'P 1'
#
loop_
_entity.id
_entity.type
_entity.pdbx_description
1 polymer ?
#
loop_
_entity_poly.entity_id
_entity_poly.type
_entity_poly.pdbx_seq_one_letter_code
_entity_poly.pdbx_strand_id
1 'polypeptide(L)'
;MSFFQKPSTQGGDMHNSKKLILAVLAVILLLGATPAFAQLGGTWEGIGRGEAYPPCHPPIHPWQTWKGEIPATQDVFTGEWWDADGNHGTFKGVVEFSPIPEIAYAEGEWTWYDPTGHSQQPIVGGKFKMTFYILEKRCEGTWTSIWPSPSDHGTMKGWKVD
;
A
#
# COMPACT_ATOMS: atom_id res chain seq x y z
N MET A 1 58.48 56.30 26.40
CA MET A 1 57.81 55.36 27.34
C MET A 1 56.35 55.76 27.39
N SER A 2 55.34 54.92 27.21
CA SER A 2 55.26 53.50 26.84
C SER A 2 53.85 53.28 26.27
N PHE A 3 53.77 52.32 25.36
CA PHE A 3 52.59 51.80 24.67
C PHE A 3 51.46 51.37 25.63
N PHE A 4 50.21 51.40 25.15
CA PHE A 4 49.36 50.20 25.16
C PHE A 4 48.24 50.28 24.10
N GLN A 5 48.10 49.19 23.34
CA GLN A 5 47.12 48.92 22.29
C GLN A 5 45.76 48.47 22.86
N LYS A 6 44.68 48.89 22.17
CA LYS A 6 43.41 48.21 21.74
C LYS A 6 42.84 47.02 22.58
N PRO A 7 41.51 46.82 22.61
CA PRO A 7 40.83 46.27 21.42
C PRO A 7 39.43 46.83 21.11
N SER A 8 39.09 46.62 19.84
CA SER A 8 37.80 46.76 19.17
C SER A 8 36.79 45.71 19.62
N THR A 9 35.53 46.11 19.78
CA THR A 9 34.39 45.19 19.72
C THR A 9 33.52 45.50 18.51
N GLN A 10 33.80 44.79 17.42
CA GLN A 10 32.77 44.40 16.46
C GLN A 10 31.85 43.41 17.17
N GLY A 11 30.73 43.89 17.70
CA GLY A 11 29.61 43.04 18.10
C GLY A 11 28.82 42.70 16.86
N GLY A 12 29.20 41.61 16.19
CA GLY A 12 28.45 41.10 15.05
C GLY A 12 27.08 40.62 15.49
N ASP A 13 26.03 41.32 15.07
CA ASP A 13 24.66 40.79 15.01
C ASP A 13 24.61 39.68 13.96
N MET A 14 25.21 38.54 14.30
CA MET A 14 25.19 37.31 13.51
C MET A 14 24.58 36.18 14.35
N HIS A 15 23.49 36.46 15.06
CA HIS A 15 22.91 35.46 15.98
C HIS A 15 21.43 35.09 15.75
N ASN A 16 20.70 35.80 14.88
CA ASN A 16 19.28 35.48 14.59
C ASN A 16 19.04 34.97 13.15
N SER A 17 19.75 35.46 12.15
CA SER A 17 19.53 35.10 10.74
C SER A 17 19.96 33.66 10.41
N LYS A 18 21.04 33.14 11.01
CA LYS A 18 21.49 31.75 10.81
C LYS A 18 20.52 30.73 11.40
N LYS A 19 19.91 31.03 12.56
CA LYS A 19 18.90 30.17 13.20
C LYS A 19 17.61 30.13 12.39
N LEU A 20 17.21 31.27 11.81
CA LEU A 20 16.01 31.33 10.96
C LEU A 20 16.21 30.54 9.65
N ILE A 21 17.37 30.66 9.01
CA ILE A 21 17.68 29.93 7.77
C ILE A 21 17.74 28.42 8.03
N LEU A 22 18.35 27.98 9.14
CA LEU A 22 18.37 26.57 9.54
C LEU A 22 16.96 26.03 9.86
N ALA A 23 16.13 26.82 10.54
CA ALA A 23 14.75 26.42 10.84
C ALA A 23 13.89 26.31 9.56
N VAL A 24 14.03 27.24 8.61
CA VAL A 24 13.33 27.20 7.32
C VAL A 24 13.81 26.02 6.46
N LEU A 25 15.12 25.72 6.44
CA LEU A 25 15.65 24.56 5.73
C LEU A 25 15.12 23.24 6.33
N ALA A 26 15.08 23.15 7.66
CA ALA A 26 14.56 21.97 8.37
C ALA A 26 13.07 21.75 8.09
N VAL A 27 12.27 22.83 8.01
CA VAL A 27 10.84 22.75 7.68
C VAL A 27 10.61 22.32 6.22
N ILE A 28 11.42 22.79 5.27
CA ILE A 28 11.32 22.36 3.86
C ILE A 28 11.74 20.88 3.71
N LEU A 29 12.79 20.45 4.42
CA LEU A 29 13.20 19.04 4.47
C LEU A 29 12.15 18.13 5.14
N LEU A 30 11.44 18.62 6.16
CA LEU A 30 10.38 17.87 6.85
C LEU A 30 9.07 17.80 6.03
N LEU A 31 8.73 18.84 5.27
CA LEU A 31 7.53 18.87 4.42
C LEU A 31 7.71 18.10 3.10
N GLY A 32 8.94 17.96 2.60
CA GLY A 32 9.24 17.25 1.35
C GLY A 32 9.55 15.76 1.49
N ALA A 33 9.72 15.26 2.72
CA ALA A 33 10.16 13.90 3.00
C ALA A 33 9.13 13.09 3.77
N THR A 34 7.84 13.21 3.44
CA THR A 34 6.91 12.14 3.82
C THR A 34 7.43 10.88 3.11
N PRO A 35 7.93 9.87 3.84
CA PRO A 35 8.50 8.70 3.20
C PRO A 35 7.43 8.10 2.29
N ALA A 36 7.79 7.66 1.08
CA ALA A 36 6.84 6.98 0.17
C ALA A 36 6.08 5.84 0.89
N PHE A 37 6.71 5.26 1.92
CA PHE A 37 6.11 4.34 2.87
C PHE A 37 4.83 4.86 3.54
N ALA A 38 4.86 6.07 4.11
CA ALA A 38 3.68 6.69 4.73
C ALA A 38 2.61 7.07 3.69
N GLN A 39 3.00 7.23 2.42
CA GLN A 39 2.07 7.48 1.33
C GLN A 39 1.44 6.19 0.77
N LEU A 40 2.12 5.05 0.86
CA LEU A 40 1.58 3.74 0.51
C LEU A 40 0.63 3.23 1.60
N GLY A 41 1.03 3.36 2.86
CA GLY A 41 0.27 2.88 4.01
C GLY A 41 -1.11 3.55 4.10
N GLY A 42 -2.13 2.77 4.42
CA GLY A 42 -3.52 3.20 4.46
C GLY A 42 -4.46 2.20 3.79
N THR A 43 -5.68 2.67 3.54
CA THR A 43 -6.80 1.89 3.04
C THR A 43 -6.90 2.03 1.53
N TRP A 44 -7.08 0.88 0.87
CA TRP A 44 -7.26 0.76 -0.56
C TRP A 44 -8.57 0.02 -0.83
N GLU A 45 -9.31 0.44 -1.86
CA GLU A 45 -10.50 -0.28 -2.30
C GLU A 45 -10.56 -0.33 -3.82
N GLY A 46 -11.38 -1.23 -4.36
CA GLY A 46 -11.49 -1.31 -5.80
C GLY A 46 -12.44 -2.37 -6.31
N ILE A 47 -12.25 -2.67 -7.59
CA ILE A 47 -13.04 -3.62 -8.36
C ILE A 47 -12.15 -4.52 -9.21
N GLY A 48 -12.69 -5.66 -9.58
CA GLY A 48 -11.99 -6.67 -10.34
C GLY A 48 -12.92 -7.37 -11.34
N ARG A 49 -12.30 -8.20 -12.17
CA ARG A 49 -12.98 -9.01 -13.19
C ARG A 49 -12.32 -10.38 -13.23
N GLY A 50 -13.11 -11.39 -13.57
CA GLY A 50 -12.69 -12.77 -13.64
C GLY A 50 -13.64 -13.65 -12.85
N GLU A 51 -13.58 -14.95 -13.13
CA GLU A 51 -14.43 -15.95 -12.51
C GLU A 51 -13.58 -17.11 -12.01
N ALA A 52 -13.98 -17.68 -10.88
CA ALA A 52 -13.37 -18.88 -10.36
C ALA A 52 -14.45 -19.96 -10.20
N TYR A 53 -14.06 -21.22 -10.38
CA TYR A 53 -15.01 -22.34 -10.51
C TYR A 53 -14.75 -23.39 -9.42
N PRO A 54 -15.12 -23.13 -8.15
CA PRO A 54 -15.04 -24.15 -7.10
C PRO A 54 -15.89 -25.38 -7.47
N PRO A 55 -15.43 -26.62 -7.18
CA PRO A 55 -16.09 -27.85 -7.65
C PRO A 55 -17.48 -28.11 -7.07
N CYS A 56 -17.84 -27.47 -5.96
CA CYS A 56 -19.09 -27.70 -5.22
C CYS A 56 -19.99 -26.46 -5.17
N HIS A 57 -19.70 -25.44 -5.97
CA HIS A 57 -20.39 -24.16 -5.92
C HIS A 57 -20.57 -23.60 -7.35
N PRO A 58 -21.61 -22.80 -7.62
CA PRO A 58 -21.63 -21.94 -8.80
C PRO A 58 -20.34 -21.12 -8.93
N PRO A 59 -20.04 -20.59 -10.13
CA PRO A 59 -18.91 -19.68 -10.30
C PRO A 59 -18.98 -18.54 -9.28
N ILE A 60 -17.83 -18.16 -8.76
CA ILE A 60 -17.67 -16.99 -7.88
C ILE A 60 -16.92 -15.90 -8.65
N HIS A 61 -17.03 -14.66 -8.19
CA HIS A 61 -16.38 -13.51 -8.83
C HIS A 61 -15.37 -12.84 -7.89
N PRO A 62 -14.19 -13.45 -7.69
CA PRO A 62 -13.18 -12.91 -6.78
C PRO A 62 -12.83 -11.48 -7.14
N TRP A 63 -12.67 -10.65 -6.11
CA TRP A 63 -12.29 -9.24 -6.26
C TRP A 63 -13.30 -8.38 -7.02
N GLN A 64 -14.53 -8.83 -7.29
CA GLN A 64 -15.55 -7.99 -7.96
C GLN A 64 -15.70 -6.64 -7.25
N THR A 65 -15.74 -6.69 -5.92
CA THR A 65 -15.42 -5.57 -5.03
C THR A 65 -14.41 -6.02 -3.98
N TRP A 66 -13.55 -5.13 -3.53
CA TRP A 66 -12.58 -5.46 -2.49
C TRP A 66 -12.15 -4.22 -1.69
N LYS A 67 -11.68 -4.48 -0.48
CA LYS A 67 -11.08 -3.48 0.41
C LYS A 67 -9.89 -4.10 1.12
N GLY A 68 -8.77 -3.41 1.10
CA GLY A 68 -7.55 -3.81 1.79
C GLY A 68 -6.86 -2.67 2.49
N GLU A 69 -5.85 -3.02 3.26
CA GLU A 69 -5.06 -2.13 4.08
C GLU A 69 -3.59 -2.51 3.98
N ILE A 70 -2.74 -1.50 3.92
CA ILE A 70 -1.30 -1.62 4.16
C ILE A 70 -1.02 -0.84 5.45
N PRO A 71 -0.82 -1.50 6.60
CA PRO A 71 -0.54 -0.79 7.84
C PRO A 71 0.75 0.01 7.74
N ALA A 72 0.79 1.21 8.33
CA ALA A 72 1.97 2.08 8.33
C ALA A 72 3.18 1.54 9.12
N THR A 73 3.13 0.30 9.59
CA THR A 73 4.19 -0.36 10.36
C THR A 73 4.54 -1.74 9.82
N GLN A 74 3.89 -2.19 8.74
CA GLN A 74 4.04 -3.54 8.21
C GLN A 74 4.10 -3.54 6.70
N ASP A 75 4.96 -4.40 6.15
CA ASP A 75 5.09 -4.63 4.71
C ASP A 75 4.12 -5.73 4.26
N VAL A 76 2.84 -5.59 4.62
CA VAL A 76 1.82 -6.58 4.32
C VAL A 76 0.56 -5.88 3.82
N PHE A 77 0.05 -6.35 2.70
CA PHE A 77 -1.25 -5.95 2.16
C PHE A 77 -2.28 -7.03 2.50
N THR A 78 -3.26 -6.68 3.31
CA THR A 78 -4.35 -7.59 3.72
C THR A 78 -5.70 -7.00 3.44
N GLY A 79 -6.72 -7.84 3.25
CA GLY A 79 -8.08 -7.34 3.10
C GLY A 79 -9.08 -8.43 2.79
N GLU A 80 -10.23 -7.97 2.32
CA GLU A 80 -11.39 -8.78 2.00
C GLU A 80 -11.91 -8.44 0.60
N TRP A 81 -12.51 -9.44 -0.05
CA TRP A 81 -13.20 -9.28 -1.31
C TRP A 81 -14.62 -9.84 -1.20
N TRP A 82 -15.52 -9.31 -2.03
CA TRP A 82 -16.91 -9.72 -2.10
C TRP A 82 -17.41 -9.68 -3.54
N ASP A 83 -18.39 -10.53 -3.84
CA ASP A 83 -19.20 -10.45 -5.05
C ASP A 83 -20.69 -10.22 -4.77
N ALA A 84 -21.44 -9.95 -5.84
CA ALA A 84 -22.87 -9.63 -5.81
C ALA A 84 -23.74 -10.82 -5.37
N ASP A 85 -23.22 -12.05 -5.47
CA ASP A 85 -23.91 -13.26 -5.04
C ASP A 85 -23.66 -13.57 -3.55
N GLY A 86 -22.89 -12.71 -2.86
CA GLY A 86 -22.60 -12.82 -1.44
C GLY A 86 -21.39 -13.71 -1.12
N ASN A 87 -20.66 -14.18 -2.13
CA ASN A 87 -19.39 -14.86 -1.90
C ASN A 87 -18.35 -13.84 -1.44
N HIS A 88 -17.46 -14.29 -0.56
CA HIS A 88 -16.42 -13.44 -0.02
C HIS A 88 -15.22 -14.25 0.44
N GLY A 89 -14.15 -13.54 0.74
CA GLY A 89 -12.91 -14.13 1.21
C GLY A 89 -11.90 -13.08 1.64
N THR A 90 -10.75 -13.55 2.10
CA THR A 90 -9.64 -12.66 2.50
C THR A 90 -8.49 -12.77 1.53
N PHE A 91 -7.58 -11.80 1.56
CA PHE A 91 -6.30 -11.89 0.89
C PHE A 91 -5.18 -11.37 1.79
N LYS A 92 -3.97 -11.87 1.57
CA LYS A 92 -2.75 -11.44 2.26
C LYS A 92 -1.55 -11.59 1.34
N GLY A 93 -0.78 -10.51 1.19
CA GLY A 93 0.46 -10.50 0.42
C GLY A 93 1.54 -9.68 1.09
N VAL A 94 2.80 -10.01 0.79
CA VAL A 94 3.98 -9.26 1.23
C VAL A 94 4.20 -8.10 0.28
N VAL A 95 4.48 -6.93 0.82
CA VAL A 95 4.78 -5.70 0.07
C VAL A 95 6.28 -5.59 -0.15
N GLU A 96 6.70 -5.37 -1.39
CA GLU A 96 8.08 -5.10 -1.77
C GLU A 96 8.18 -3.75 -2.49
N PHE A 97 9.17 -2.94 -2.12
CA PHE A 97 9.42 -1.66 -2.76
C PHE A 97 10.24 -1.82 -4.04
N SER A 98 9.75 -1.24 -5.12
CA SER A 98 10.52 -1.14 -6.36
C SER A 98 11.75 -0.24 -6.16
N PRO A 99 12.84 -0.43 -6.93
CA PRO A 99 13.89 0.59 -7.03
C PRO A 99 13.37 1.95 -7.51
N ILE A 100 12.20 1.99 -8.14
CA ILE A 100 11.47 3.21 -8.49
C ILE A 100 10.66 3.65 -7.24
N PRO A 101 10.96 4.79 -6.61
CA PRO A 101 10.39 5.18 -5.30
C PRO A 101 8.86 5.33 -5.26
N GLU A 102 8.22 5.40 -6.41
CA GLU A 102 6.80 5.69 -6.59
C GLU A 102 5.98 4.41 -6.86
N ILE A 103 6.65 3.25 -6.87
CA ILE A 103 6.05 1.95 -7.18
C ILE A 103 6.34 0.96 -6.06
N ALA A 104 5.30 0.27 -5.60
CA ALA A 104 5.43 -0.90 -4.74
C ALA A 104 4.65 -2.08 -5.32
N TYR A 105 5.04 -3.29 -4.97
CA TYR A 105 4.39 -4.52 -5.39
C TYR A 105 3.87 -5.27 -4.17
N ALA A 106 2.73 -5.96 -4.29
CA ALA A 106 2.33 -6.96 -3.32
C ALA A 106 2.07 -8.30 -4.02
N GLU A 107 2.67 -9.37 -3.51
CA GLU A 107 2.39 -10.72 -3.96
C GLU A 107 1.90 -11.58 -2.81
N GLY A 108 0.88 -12.40 -3.05
CA GLY A 108 0.24 -13.14 -1.98
C GLY A 108 -0.79 -14.14 -2.44
N GLU A 109 -1.64 -14.54 -1.50
CA GLU A 109 -2.72 -15.50 -1.70
C GLU A 109 -4.06 -14.87 -1.32
N TRP A 110 -5.10 -15.32 -2.02
CA TRP A 110 -6.48 -15.01 -1.68
C TRP A 110 -7.21 -16.29 -1.32
N THR A 111 -8.25 -16.15 -0.52
CA THR A 111 -9.06 -17.23 0.02
C THR A 111 -10.53 -17.01 -0.27
N TRP A 112 -11.34 -18.03 -0.05
CA TRP A 112 -12.80 -18.01 -0.18
C TRP A 112 -13.43 -18.71 1.03
N TYR A 113 -14.46 -18.09 1.61
CA TYR A 113 -15.28 -18.73 2.63
C TYR A 113 -16.38 -19.54 1.96
N ASP A 114 -16.20 -20.86 1.91
CA ASP A 114 -17.17 -21.79 1.32
C ASP A 114 -18.47 -21.82 2.16
N PRO A 115 -19.60 -21.35 1.62
CA PRO A 115 -20.86 -21.33 2.35
C PRO A 115 -21.48 -22.74 2.48
N THR A 116 -20.99 -23.72 1.73
CA THR A 116 -21.47 -25.11 1.72
C THR A 116 -20.65 -26.03 2.64
N GLY A 117 -19.45 -25.57 3.02
CA GLY A 117 -18.51 -26.34 3.82
C GLY A 117 -18.93 -26.48 5.28
N HIS A 118 -18.71 -27.66 5.86
CA HIS A 118 -18.87 -27.87 7.31
C HIS A 118 -17.76 -27.18 8.14
N SER A 119 -16.68 -26.74 7.48
CA SER A 119 -15.56 -26.04 8.10
C SER A 119 -15.73 -24.54 7.91
N GLN A 120 -15.59 -23.78 9.01
CA GLN A 120 -15.53 -22.31 8.99
C GLN A 120 -14.17 -21.78 8.49
N GLN A 121 -13.25 -22.67 8.07
CA GLN A 121 -11.94 -22.27 7.60
C GLN A 121 -11.99 -21.86 6.12
N PRO A 122 -11.39 -20.71 5.76
CA PRO A 122 -11.34 -20.27 4.37
C PRO A 122 -10.45 -21.19 3.54
N ILE A 123 -10.84 -21.42 2.28
CA ILE A 123 -10.11 -22.23 1.31
C ILE A 123 -9.21 -21.30 0.49
N VAL A 124 -7.94 -21.65 0.30
CA VAL A 124 -7.06 -20.90 -0.61
C VAL A 124 -7.63 -20.96 -2.03
N GLY A 125 -7.97 -19.80 -2.59
CA GLY A 125 -8.52 -19.67 -3.94
C GLY A 125 -7.45 -19.53 -5.00
N GLY A 126 -6.29 -18.97 -4.65
CA GLY A 126 -5.11 -18.88 -5.51
C GLY A 126 -4.19 -17.73 -5.16
N LYS A 127 -3.40 -17.29 -6.14
CA LYS A 127 -2.37 -16.26 -5.95
C LYS A 127 -2.81 -14.93 -6.51
N PHE A 128 -2.25 -13.84 -6.01
CA PHE A 128 -2.40 -12.52 -6.60
C PHE A 128 -1.09 -11.75 -6.67
N LYS A 129 -1.05 -10.79 -7.58
CA LYS A 129 -0.02 -9.76 -7.69
C LYS A 129 -0.68 -8.41 -7.84
N MET A 130 -0.20 -7.40 -7.13
CA MET A 130 -0.69 -6.02 -7.18
C MET A 130 0.49 -5.07 -7.34
N THR A 131 0.33 -4.04 -8.16
CA THR A 131 1.25 -2.91 -8.29
C THR A 131 0.56 -1.66 -7.78
N PHE A 132 1.20 -0.94 -6.87
CA PHE A 132 0.73 0.32 -6.31
C PHE A 132 1.52 1.47 -6.93
N TYR A 133 0.80 2.41 -7.53
CA TYR A 133 1.32 3.67 -8.04
C TYR A 133 1.09 4.75 -6.97
N ILE A 134 2.10 4.93 -6.12
CA ILE A 134 1.97 5.63 -4.82
C ILE A 134 1.49 7.08 -5.01
N LEU A 135 2.11 7.81 -5.95
CA LEU A 135 1.76 9.22 -6.21
C LEU A 135 0.38 9.36 -6.86
N GLU A 136 -0.01 8.39 -7.67
CA GLU A 136 -1.29 8.40 -8.39
C GLU A 136 -2.44 7.89 -7.51
N LYS A 137 -2.14 7.39 -6.30
CA LYS A 137 -3.11 6.79 -5.38
C LYS A 137 -3.98 5.72 -6.05
N ARG A 138 -3.41 4.96 -6.99
CA ARG A 138 -4.08 3.85 -7.68
C ARG A 138 -3.25 2.57 -7.63
N CYS A 139 -3.93 1.44 -7.78
CA CYS A 139 -3.28 0.14 -7.88
C CYS A 139 -3.93 -0.73 -8.95
N GLU A 140 -3.16 -1.63 -9.53
CA GLU A 140 -3.59 -2.57 -10.57
C GLU A 140 -2.91 -3.92 -10.36
N GLY A 141 -3.62 -5.02 -10.64
CA GLY A 141 -3.13 -6.35 -10.34
C GLY A 141 -3.84 -7.46 -11.10
N THR A 142 -3.36 -8.67 -10.89
CA THR A 142 -3.92 -9.91 -11.44
C THR A 142 -3.99 -11.01 -10.39
N TRP A 143 -4.95 -11.91 -10.54
CA TRP A 143 -5.07 -13.10 -9.69
C TRP A 143 -5.22 -14.37 -10.51
N THR A 144 -4.90 -15.51 -9.89
CA THR A 144 -5.08 -16.84 -10.45
C THR A 144 -6.00 -17.67 -9.56
N SER A 145 -6.67 -18.67 -10.13
CA SER A 145 -7.43 -19.67 -9.37
C SER A 145 -6.70 -21.01 -9.32
N ILE A 146 -6.80 -21.73 -8.20
CA ILE A 146 -6.33 -23.12 -8.08
C ILE A 146 -7.33 -24.15 -8.61
N TRP A 147 -8.60 -23.77 -8.75
CA TRP A 147 -9.62 -24.70 -9.21
C TRP A 147 -9.42 -24.99 -10.70
N PRO A 148 -9.95 -26.11 -11.23
CA PRO A 148 -9.75 -26.48 -12.62
C PRO A 148 -10.56 -25.62 -13.59
N SER A 149 -10.18 -25.72 -14.88
CA SER A 149 -10.80 -25.03 -16.02
C SER A 149 -12.35 -25.06 -16.00
N PRO A 150 -13.04 -23.95 -16.33
CA PRO A 150 -12.48 -22.70 -16.86
C PRO A 150 -12.03 -21.74 -15.75
N SER A 151 -11.23 -22.22 -14.80
CA SER A 151 -10.29 -21.42 -14.02
C SER A 151 -9.62 -20.34 -14.86
N ASP A 152 -10.17 -19.14 -14.71
CA ASP A 152 -9.68 -17.94 -15.36
C ASP A 152 -8.76 -17.18 -14.41
N HIS A 153 -7.84 -16.47 -15.04
CA HIS A 153 -7.12 -15.39 -14.39
C HIS A 153 -8.01 -14.17 -14.36
N GLY A 154 -7.96 -13.42 -13.27
CA GLY A 154 -8.66 -12.16 -13.17
C GLY A 154 -7.73 -10.97 -13.09
N THR A 155 -8.35 -9.80 -13.19
CA THR A 155 -7.71 -8.50 -13.01
C THR A 155 -8.35 -7.79 -11.85
N MET A 156 -7.60 -6.92 -11.20
CA MET A 156 -8.08 -6.04 -10.14
C MET A 156 -7.47 -4.66 -10.32
N LYS A 157 -8.23 -3.64 -9.95
CA LYS A 157 -7.77 -2.26 -9.87
C LYS A 157 -8.41 -1.57 -8.68
N GLY A 158 -7.76 -0.56 -8.15
CA GLY A 158 -8.26 0.17 -7.00
C GLY A 158 -7.63 1.53 -6.83
N TRP A 159 -8.05 2.21 -5.77
CA TRP A 159 -7.59 3.52 -5.38
C TRP A 159 -7.44 3.59 -3.86
N LYS A 160 -6.58 4.49 -3.42
CA LYS A 160 -6.43 4.82 -2.01
C LYS A 160 -7.60 5.70 -1.58
N VAL A 161 -8.18 5.42 -0.41
CA VAL A 161 -9.35 6.15 0.12
C VAL A 161 -9.04 7.05 1.32
N ASP A 162 -7.81 7.02 1.81
CA ASP A 162 -7.30 7.90 2.87
C ASP A 162 -6.10 8.80 2.46
#